data_AF-A0A0S6U1Z9-F1
#
_entry.id   AF-A0A0S6U1Z9-F1
#
_cell.length_a   1.000
_cell.length_b   1.000
_cell.length_c   1.000
_cell.angle_alpha   90.00
_cell.angle_beta   90.00
_cell.angle_gamma   90.00
#
_symmetry.space_group_name_H-M   'P 1'
#
loop_
_entity.id
_entity.type
_entity.pdbx_description
1 polymer ?
#
loop_
_entity_poly.entity_id
_entity_poly.type
_entity_poly.pdbx_seq_one_letter_code
_entity_poly.pdbx_strand_id
1 'polypeptide(L)'
;MKELIISEFLRMRGRKKNRASFILILVNFIFSICWYKTFGGGIGFYTPDISAKINSLNLPIFVMKDLALILFLIVLPMLFIDSLSGEYESGAYRLILIRPYSKIKLWFSKLIVQSLFSLVIFVVFFILSVISGYILFPRANVTNFYNIPKVYD
;
A
#
# COMPACT_ATOMS: atom_id res chain seq x y z
N MET A 1 -15.86 11.28 -19.15
CA MET A 1 -14.88 10.42 -18.45
C MET A 1 -14.44 11.06 -17.15
N LYS A 2 -13.93 12.31 -17.17
CA LYS A 2 -13.53 13.06 -15.96
C LYS A 2 -14.58 13.03 -14.83
N GLU A 3 -15.82 13.44 -15.12
CA GLU A 3 -16.90 13.46 -14.10
C GLU A 3 -17.20 12.08 -13.50
N LEU A 4 -17.08 11.03 -14.32
CA LEU A 4 -17.30 9.65 -13.88
C LEU A 4 -16.20 9.21 -12.90
N ILE A 5 -14.94 9.53 -13.23
CA ILE A 5 -13.77 9.25 -12.39
C ILE A 5 -13.89 9.97 -11.05
N ILE A 6 -14.26 11.26 -11.07
CA ILE A 6 -14.45 12.05 -9.85
C ILE A 6 -15.56 11.45 -8.98
N SER A 7 -16.69 11.06 -9.59
CA SER A 7 -17.80 10.43 -8.88
C SER A 7 -17.38 9.11 -8.21
N GLU A 8 -16.67 8.25 -8.93
CA GLU A 8 -16.17 6.97 -8.39
C GLU A 8 -15.11 7.17 -7.29
N PHE A 9 -14.25 8.18 -7.43
CA PHE A 9 -13.26 8.53 -6.41
C PHE A 9 -13.91 9.00 -5.10
N LEU A 10 -14.90 9.89 -5.18
CA LEU A 10 -15.64 10.36 -4.01
C LEU A 10 -16.40 9.22 -3.33
N ARG A 11 -16.98 8.31 -4.12
CA ARG A 11 -17.61 7.09 -3.61
C ARG A 11 -16.62 6.23 -2.85
N MET A 12 -15.46 5.91 -3.41
CA MET A 12 -14.43 5.12 -2.72
C MET A 12 -13.96 5.78 -1.42
N ARG A 13 -13.76 7.11 -1.41
CA ARG A 13 -13.36 7.85 -0.20
C ARG A 13 -14.41 7.82 0.91
N GLY A 14 -15.70 7.78 0.54
CA GLY A 14 -16.82 7.79 1.48
C GLY A 14 -17.06 6.47 2.23
N ARG A 15 -16.53 5.34 1.72
CA ARG A 15 -16.85 4.01 2.27
C ARG A 15 -16.14 3.72 3.58
N LYS A 16 -16.91 3.23 4.56
CA LYS A 16 -16.42 2.87 5.90
C LYS A 16 -15.35 1.76 5.84
N LYS A 17 -15.55 0.77 4.96
CA LYS A 17 -14.61 -0.34 4.74
C LYS A 17 -13.22 0.18 4.32
N ASN A 18 -13.16 1.11 3.36
CA ASN A 18 -11.90 1.70 2.90
C ASN A 18 -11.17 2.48 4.01
N ARG A 19 -11.92 3.16 4.89
CA ARG A 19 -11.34 3.82 6.08
C ARG A 19 -10.76 2.80 7.05
N ALA A 20 -11.46 1.70 7.29
CA ALA A 20 -10.96 0.61 8.13
C ALA A 20 -9.69 -0.03 7.53
N SER A 21 -9.63 -0.25 6.23
CA SER A 21 -8.42 -0.76 5.55
C SER A 21 -7.24 0.20 5.70
N PHE A 22 -7.46 1.51 5.61
CA PHE A 22 -6.40 2.50 5.81
C PHE A 22 -5.89 2.50 7.25
N ILE A 23 -6.78 2.41 8.24
CA ILE A 23 -6.41 2.27 9.65
C ILE A 23 -5.59 0.99 9.87
N LEU A 24 -6.00 -0.13 9.26
CA LEU A 24 -5.29 -1.41 9.37
C LEU A 24 -3.84 -1.30 8.85
N ILE A 25 -3.62 -0.69 7.67
CA ILE A 25 -2.27 -0.45 7.15
C ILE A 25 -1.48 0.46 8.09
N LEU A 26 -2.11 1.52 8.60
CA LEU A 26 -1.45 2.46 9.51
C LEU A 26 -0.99 1.75 10.80
N VAL A 27 -1.83 0.92 11.40
CA VAL A 27 -1.45 0.10 12.57
C VAL A 27 -0.30 -0.83 12.22
N ASN A 28 -0.36 -1.50 11.06
CA ASN A 28 0.73 -2.38 10.64
C ASN A 28 2.05 -1.62 10.42
N PHE A 29 2.02 -0.44 9.83
CA PHE A 29 3.18 0.42 9.65
C PHE A 29 3.83 0.81 10.98
N ILE A 30 3.03 1.24 11.96
CA ILE A 30 3.52 1.57 13.31
C ILE A 30 4.11 0.32 13.97
N PHE A 31 3.43 -0.82 13.85
CA PHE A 31 3.90 -2.08 14.39
C PHE A 31 5.25 -2.48 13.80
N SER A 32 5.43 -2.40 12.48
CA SER A 32 6.72 -2.70 11.82
C SER A 32 7.86 -1.81 12.33
N ILE A 33 7.63 -0.50 12.46
CA ILE A 33 8.66 0.40 12.99
C ILE A 33 9.02 0.07 14.44
N CYS A 34 8.01 -0.19 15.28
CA CYS A 34 8.21 -0.57 16.68
C CYS A 34 8.96 -1.89 16.78
N TRP A 35 8.61 -2.86 15.93
CA TRP A 35 9.28 -4.16 15.84
C TRP A 35 10.76 -3.98 15.53
N TYR A 36 11.11 -3.25 14.47
CA TYR A 36 12.49 -3.03 14.07
C TYR A 36 13.32 -2.28 15.10
N LYS A 37 12.71 -1.34 15.84
CA LYS A 37 13.40 -0.55 16.87
C LYS A 37 13.62 -1.30 18.17
N THR A 38 12.60 -2.02 18.65
CA THR A 38 12.58 -2.58 20.01
C THR A 38 12.93 -4.06 20.04
N PHE A 39 12.28 -4.87 19.20
CA PHE A 39 12.35 -6.33 19.29
C PHE A 39 13.36 -6.95 18.31
N GLY A 40 13.44 -6.39 17.10
CA GLY A 40 14.33 -6.87 16.03
C GLY A 40 15.79 -6.42 16.17
N GLY A 41 16.16 -5.72 17.25
CA GLY A 41 17.54 -5.27 17.50
C GLY A 41 18.14 -4.38 16.40
N GLY A 42 17.29 -3.78 15.54
CA GLY A 42 17.74 -3.04 14.36
C GLY A 42 18.33 -3.93 13.25
N ILE A 43 17.92 -5.20 13.14
CA ILE A 43 18.34 -6.11 12.07
C ILE A 43 17.15 -6.39 11.15
N GLY A 44 17.35 -6.23 9.85
CA GLY A 44 16.39 -6.55 8.79
C GLY A 44 16.90 -7.70 7.92
N PHE A 45 15.98 -8.53 7.42
CA PHE A 45 16.29 -9.67 6.56
C PHE A 45 15.81 -9.42 5.14
N TYR A 46 16.71 -9.51 4.16
CA TYR A 46 16.36 -9.51 2.73
C TYR A 46 16.04 -10.93 2.25
N THR A 47 16.79 -11.90 2.76
CA THR A 47 16.70 -13.34 2.50
C THR A 47 17.04 -14.04 3.82
N PRO A 48 16.59 -15.29 4.07
CA PRO A 48 16.95 -16.01 5.29
C PRO A 48 18.47 -15.98 5.59
N ASP A 49 19.30 -16.01 4.54
CA ASP A 49 20.76 -16.02 4.65
C ASP A 49 21.41 -14.63 4.66
N ILE A 50 20.67 -13.58 4.26
CA ILE A 50 21.20 -12.22 4.09
C ILE A 50 20.48 -11.26 5.03
N SER A 51 21.17 -10.91 6.11
CA SER A 51 20.73 -9.91 7.07
C SER A 51 21.54 -8.63 6.94
N ALA A 52 20.90 -7.50 7.24
CA ALA A 52 21.55 -6.19 7.28
C ALA A 52 21.07 -5.40 8.49
N LYS A 53 21.98 -4.61 9.06
CA LYS A 53 21.63 -3.64 10.09
C LYS A 53 20.78 -2.51 9.48
N ILE A 54 19.68 -2.18 10.13
CA ILE A 54 18.75 -1.15 9.69
C ILE A 54 19.36 0.23 9.92
N ASN A 55 19.27 1.05 8.90
CA ASN A 55 19.70 2.43 8.85
C ASN A 55 18.61 3.29 8.22
N SER A 56 18.83 4.61 8.18
CA SER A 56 17.86 5.58 7.66
C SER A 56 17.46 5.35 6.20
N LEU A 57 18.34 4.74 5.40
CA LEU A 57 18.20 4.61 3.95
C LEU A 57 17.58 3.27 3.54
N ASN A 58 17.80 2.18 4.29
CA ASN A 58 17.27 0.85 3.98
C ASN A 58 15.93 0.55 4.66
N LEU A 59 15.56 1.29 5.71
CA LEU A 59 14.29 1.12 6.40
C LEU A 59 13.05 1.16 5.48
N PRO A 60 12.95 2.09 4.50
CA PRO A 60 11.81 2.13 3.59
C PRO A 60 11.53 0.80 2.91
N ILE A 61 12.59 0.10 2.49
CA ILE A 61 12.47 -1.18 1.77
C ILE A 61 11.95 -2.27 2.70
N PHE A 62 12.46 -2.36 3.93
CA PHE A 62 11.99 -3.34 4.90
C PHE A 62 10.53 -3.12 5.29
N VAL A 63 10.15 -1.87 5.57
CA VAL A 63 8.77 -1.53 5.92
C VAL A 63 7.83 -1.74 4.74
N MET A 64 8.23 -1.37 3.51
CA MET A 64 7.42 -1.65 2.31
C MET A 64 7.25 -3.15 2.08
N LYS A 65 8.30 -3.95 2.29
CA LYS A 65 8.23 -5.42 2.16
C LYS A 65 7.21 -6.02 3.13
N ASP A 66 7.19 -5.57 4.38
CA ASP A 66 6.25 -6.08 5.37
C ASP A 66 4.81 -5.63 5.09
N LEU A 67 4.64 -4.36 4.70
CA LEU A 67 3.34 -3.83 4.29
C LEU A 67 2.80 -4.55 3.05
N ALA A 68 3.67 -4.95 2.11
CA ALA A 68 3.26 -5.59 0.87
C ALA A 68 2.39 -6.83 1.12
N LEU A 69 2.73 -7.64 2.12
CA LEU A 69 1.97 -8.85 2.44
C LEU A 69 0.51 -8.51 2.76
N ILE A 70 0.27 -7.60 3.69
CA ILE A 70 -1.09 -7.19 4.10
C ILE A 70 -1.78 -6.40 2.99
N LEU A 71 -1.04 -5.56 2.27
CA LEU A 71 -1.57 -4.75 1.18
C LEU A 71 -2.11 -5.65 0.06
N PHE A 72 -1.35 -6.65 -0.38
CA PHE A 72 -1.74 -7.54 -1.47
C PHE A 72 -2.77 -8.60 -1.08
N LEU A 73 -2.71 -9.14 0.14
CA LEU A 73 -3.62 -10.21 0.57
C LEU A 73 -4.96 -9.71 1.10
N ILE A 74 -4.98 -8.54 1.74
CA ILE A 74 -6.17 -8.06 2.46
C ILE A 74 -6.69 -6.78 1.83
N VAL A 75 -5.85 -5.75 1.78
CA VAL A 75 -6.35 -4.39 1.51
C VAL A 75 -6.74 -4.18 0.06
N LEU A 76 -5.88 -4.55 -0.89
CA LEU A 76 -6.18 -4.40 -2.32
C LEU A 76 -7.38 -5.25 -2.74
N PRO A 77 -7.48 -6.55 -2.42
CA PRO A 77 -8.67 -7.33 -2.72
C PRO A 77 -9.94 -6.72 -2.13
N MET A 78 -9.89 -6.26 -0.88
CA MET A 78 -11.04 -5.63 -0.22
C MET A 78 -11.48 -4.33 -0.92
N LEU A 79 -10.53 -3.46 -1.29
CA LEU A 79 -10.81 -2.21 -2.01
C LEU A 79 -11.40 -2.47 -3.39
N PHE A 80 -10.86 -3.45 -4.12
CA PHE A 80 -11.28 -3.77 -5.49
C PHE A 80 -12.64 -4.45 -5.50
N ILE A 81 -12.84 -5.48 -4.67
CA ILE A 81 -14.11 -6.22 -4.58
C ILE A 81 -15.22 -5.26 -4.18
N ASP A 82 -15.05 -4.48 -3.12
CA ASP A 82 -16.09 -3.58 -2.65
C ASP A 82 -16.48 -2.57 -3.76
N SER A 83 -15.50 -1.99 -4.46
CA SER A 83 -15.78 -1.05 -5.57
C SER A 83 -16.47 -1.71 -6.78
N LEU A 84 -16.15 -2.97 -7.10
CA LEU A 84 -16.76 -3.70 -8.21
C LEU A 84 -18.14 -4.26 -7.86
N SER A 85 -18.33 -4.85 -6.68
CA SER A 85 -19.56 -5.49 -6.23
C SER A 85 -20.54 -4.54 -5.55
N GLY A 86 -20.10 -3.38 -5.05
CA GLY A 86 -20.92 -2.54 -4.18
C GLY A 86 -22.21 -2.02 -4.81
N GLU A 87 -22.28 -1.92 -6.13
CA GLU A 87 -23.50 -1.54 -6.87
C GLU A 87 -24.48 -2.70 -6.99
N TYR A 88 -23.97 -3.92 -7.04
CA TYR A 88 -24.77 -5.15 -7.03
C TYR A 88 -25.36 -5.37 -5.63
N GLU A 89 -24.52 -5.27 -4.59
CA GLU A 89 -24.95 -5.44 -3.19
C GLU A 89 -25.98 -4.39 -2.74
N SER A 90 -25.86 -3.15 -3.23
CA SER A 90 -26.80 -2.07 -2.89
C SER A 90 -28.08 -2.06 -3.73
N GLY A 91 -28.20 -2.92 -4.74
CA GLY A 91 -29.29 -2.89 -5.73
C GLY A 91 -29.26 -1.68 -6.68
N ALA A 92 -28.29 -0.77 -6.52
CA ALA A 92 -28.12 0.42 -7.35
C ALA A 92 -27.68 0.10 -8.79
N TYR A 93 -27.29 -1.15 -9.07
CA TYR A 93 -26.90 -1.60 -10.41
C TYR A 93 -27.98 -1.32 -11.46
N ARG A 94 -29.27 -1.45 -11.10
CA ARG A 94 -30.40 -1.12 -12.01
C ARG A 94 -30.39 0.35 -12.43
N LEU A 95 -30.09 1.25 -11.49
CA LEU A 95 -30.00 2.70 -11.73
C LEU A 95 -28.79 3.09 -12.58
N ILE A 96 -27.76 2.26 -12.58
CA ILE A 96 -26.54 2.44 -13.39
C ILE A 96 -26.81 2.00 -14.83
N LEU A 97 -27.54 0.90 -15.02
CA LEU A 97 -27.87 0.37 -16.34
C LEU A 97 -28.79 1.27 -17.18
N ILE A 98 -29.65 2.06 -16.54
CA ILE A 98 -30.56 2.98 -17.25
C ILE A 98 -29.90 4.30 -17.69
N ARG A 99 -28.67 4.59 -17.25
CA ARG A 99 -28.00 5.86 -17.56
C ARG A 99 -27.39 5.85 -18.96
N PRO A 100 -27.36 7.00 -19.66
CA PRO A 100 -26.85 7.11 -21.03
C PRO A 100 -25.31 7.23 -21.06
N TYR A 101 -24.60 6.23 -20.50
CA TYR A 101 -23.15 6.11 -20.67
C TYR A 101 -22.75 4.70 -21.11
N SER A 102 -21.63 4.62 -21.81
CA SER A 102 -21.06 3.33 -22.21
C SER A 102 -20.57 2.55 -20.99
N LYS A 103 -20.91 1.25 -20.93
CA LYS A 103 -20.49 0.33 -19.86
C LYS A 103 -18.96 0.19 -19.79
N ILE A 104 -18.30 0.22 -20.94
CA ILE A 104 -16.83 0.16 -21.06
C ILE A 104 -16.20 1.39 -20.38
N LYS A 105 -16.78 2.58 -20.61
CA LYS A 105 -16.34 3.82 -19.96
C LYS A 105 -16.46 3.75 -18.44
N LEU A 106 -17.52 3.11 -17.93
CA LEU A 106 -17.70 2.87 -16.49
C LEU A 106 -16.64 1.93 -15.92
N TRP A 107 -16.40 0.81 -16.60
CA TRP A 107 -15.41 -0.17 -16.16
C TRP A 107 -14.00 0.42 -16.11
N PHE A 108 -13.57 1.11 -17.17
CA PHE A 108 -12.26 1.80 -17.18
C PHE A 108 -12.15 2.89 -16.10
N SER A 109 -13.23 3.63 -15.85
CA SER A 109 -13.25 4.64 -14.79
C SER A 109 -12.99 4.02 -13.41
N LYS A 110 -13.60 2.87 -13.12
CA LYS A 110 -13.38 2.17 -11.85
C LYS A 110 -11.93 1.70 -11.71
N LEU A 111 -11.36 1.11 -12.76
CA LEU A 111 -9.96 0.68 -12.75
C LEU A 111 -9.01 1.85 -12.51
N ILE A 112 -9.21 2.98 -13.21
CA ILE A 112 -8.37 4.17 -13.03
C ILE A 112 -8.43 4.66 -11.59
N VAL A 113 -9.63 4.74 -10.99
CA VAL A 113 -9.79 5.20 -9.61
C VAL A 113 -9.16 4.23 -8.62
N GLN A 114 -9.31 2.92 -8.81
CA GLN A 114 -8.70 1.90 -7.96
C GLN A 114 -7.17 1.95 -8.03
N SER A 115 -6.59 2.04 -9.24
CA SER A 115 -5.15 2.20 -9.44
C SER A 115 -4.61 3.50 -8.85
N LEU A 116 -5.36 4.61 -8.97
CA LEU A 116 -4.97 5.87 -8.35
C LEU A 116 -4.97 5.75 -6.82
N PHE A 117 -5.97 5.09 -6.25
CA PHE A 117 -6.08 4.92 -4.79
C PHE A 117 -4.94 4.04 -4.24
N SER A 118 -4.62 2.94 -4.92
CA SER A 118 -3.49 2.08 -4.52
C SER A 118 -2.15 2.78 -4.65
N LEU A 119 -1.94 3.57 -5.71
CA LEU A 119 -0.74 4.39 -5.89
C LEU A 119 -0.59 5.43 -4.79
N VAL A 120 -1.66 6.13 -4.44
CA VAL A 120 -1.64 7.12 -3.34
C VAL A 120 -1.28 6.46 -2.02
N ILE A 121 -1.86 5.29 -1.70
CA ILE A 121 -1.50 4.53 -0.50
C ILE A 121 0.00 4.21 -0.52
N PHE A 122 0.49 3.62 -1.60
CA PHE A 122 1.91 3.25 -1.72
C PHE A 122 2.85 4.46 -1.53
N VAL A 123 2.61 5.56 -2.24
CA VAL A 123 3.46 6.76 -2.18
C VAL A 123 3.43 7.38 -0.79
N VAL A 124 2.27 7.48 -0.15
CA VAL A 124 2.15 8.04 1.20
C VAL A 124 2.94 7.20 2.20
N PHE A 125 2.78 5.89 2.20
CA PHE A 125 3.51 5.02 3.13
C PHE A 125 5.01 4.97 2.82
N PHE A 126 5.42 5.10 1.56
CA PHE A 126 6.82 5.24 1.17
C PHE A 126 7.45 6.53 1.72
N ILE A 127 6.76 7.67 1.57
CA ILE A 127 7.25 8.94 2.13
C ILE A 127 7.32 8.88 3.65
N LEU A 128 6.29 8.31 4.30
CA LEU A 128 6.28 8.13 5.76
C LEU A 128 7.41 7.22 6.23
N SER A 129 7.71 6.15 5.50
CA SER A 129 8.81 5.24 5.85
C SER A 129 10.16 5.95 5.76
N VAL A 130 10.41 6.73 4.70
CA VAL A 130 11.61 7.56 4.56
C VAL A 130 11.75 8.54 5.73
N ILE A 131 10.69 9.30 6.04
CA ILE A 131 10.69 10.26 7.15
C ILE A 131 10.99 9.54 8.47
N SER A 132 10.33 8.42 8.73
CA SER A 132 10.53 7.65 9.97
C SER A 132 11.95 7.09 10.08
N GLY A 133 12.57 6.67 8.96
CA GLY A 133 13.95 6.22 8.90
C GLY A 133 14.95 7.31 9.29
N TYR A 134 14.78 8.53 8.79
CA TYR A 134 15.66 9.65 9.14
C TYR A 134 15.53 10.14 10.59
N ILE A 135 14.35 9.96 11.21
CA ILE A 135 14.07 10.41 12.58
C ILE A 135 14.50 9.35 13.62
N LEU A 136 14.20 8.07 13.38
CA LEU A 136 14.28 7.02 14.40
C LEU A 136 15.52 6.13 14.31
N PHE A 137 16.18 6.06 13.15
CA PHE A 137 17.28 5.13 12.87
C PHE A 137 18.60 5.86 12.60
N PRO A 138 19.76 5.19 12.76
CA PRO A 138 21.05 5.81 12.54
C PRO A 138 21.18 6.30 11.09
N ARG A 139 21.65 7.54 10.94
CA ARG A 139 21.91 8.14 9.64
C ARG A 139 23.08 7.41 8.98
N ALA A 140 22.85 6.94 7.76
CA ALA A 140 23.89 6.33 6.94
C ALA A 140 24.06 7.12 5.64
N ASN A 141 25.30 7.31 5.21
CA ASN A 141 25.62 7.89 3.90
C ASN A 141 25.68 6.83 2.80
N VAL A 142 25.91 5.57 3.17
CA VAL A 142 25.99 4.42 2.27
C VAL A 142 25.24 3.23 2.86
N THR A 143 24.59 2.45 2.00
CA THR A 143 23.86 1.24 2.39
C THR A 143 24.26 0.05 1.54
N ASN A 144 24.55 -1.07 2.21
CA ASN A 144 24.71 -2.35 1.53
C ASN A 144 23.38 -3.09 1.55
N PHE A 145 22.84 -3.36 0.35
CA PHE A 145 21.60 -4.12 0.16
C PHE A 145 21.87 -5.63 0.05
N TYR A 146 22.97 -6.00 -0.61
CA TYR A 146 23.38 -7.39 -0.79
C TYR A 146 24.89 -7.46 -0.65
N ASN A 147 25.36 -8.08 0.43
CA ASN A 147 26.77 -8.46 0.54
C ASN A 147 26.88 -9.87 -0.05
N ILE A 148 26.89 -9.97 -1.38
CA ILE A 148 27.15 -11.25 -2.05
C ILE A 148 28.62 -11.55 -1.74
N PRO A 149 28.95 -12.60 -0.96
CA PRO A 149 30.35 -13.00 -0.85
C PRO A 149 30.80 -13.33 -2.26
N LYS A 150 31.74 -12.55 -2.81
CA LYS A 150 32.38 -12.90 -4.07
C LYS A 150 33.14 -14.20 -3.81
N VAL A 151 32.54 -15.32 -4.16
CA VAL A 151 33.28 -16.57 -4.34
C VAL A 151 34.10 -16.32 -5.61
N TYR A 152 35.38 -16.01 -5.44
CA TYR A 152 36.32 -16.10 -6.54
C TYR A 152 36.61 -17.60 -6.68
N ASP A 153 36.14 -18.20 -7.76
CA ASP A 153 36.57 -19.53 -8.20
C ASP A 153 38.06 -19.51 -8.61
#